data_AF-A0A653NHT3-F1
#
_entry.id   AF-A0A653NHT3-F1
#
_cell.length_a   1.000
_cell.length_b   1.000
_cell.length_c   1.000
_cell.angle_alpha   90.00
_cell.angle_beta   90.00
_cell.angle_gamma   90.00
#
_symmetry.space_group_name_H-M   'P 1'
#
loop_
_entity.id
_entity.type
_entity.pdbx_description
1 polymer ?
#
loop_
_entity_poly.entity_id
_entity_poly.type
_entity_poly.pdbx_seq_one_letter_code
_entity_poly.pdbx_strand_id
1 'polypeptide(L)'
;MSVSLYYSLERDARLSAAEQERVAEVLARHDLDRFADPLMGGERFTFWDDPSEGTALEGAARVPVDLERPEETAEAALAEWGRLLGEVRRVVDGGTWRVHLEDVAMVWVEERGVFWFPAGG
;
A
#
# COMPACT_ATOMS: atom_id res chain seq x y z
N MET A 1 6.82 17.47 8.70
CA MET A 1 6.61 16.09 9.21
C MET A 1 6.02 15.32 8.04
N SER A 2 6.69 14.26 7.61
CA SER A 2 6.17 13.37 6.56
C SER A 2 5.28 12.30 7.19
N VAL A 3 4.31 11.81 6.42
CA VAL A 3 3.46 10.69 6.83
C VAL A 3 3.72 9.52 5.89
N SER A 4 4.05 8.37 6.43
CA SER A 4 4.40 7.16 5.69
C SER A 4 3.34 6.09 5.83
N LEU A 5 2.97 5.49 4.70
CA LEU A 5 2.17 4.28 4.61
C LEU A 5 3.12 3.08 4.57
N TYR A 6 2.98 2.17 5.52
CA TYR A 6 3.68 0.89 5.58
C TYR A 6 2.70 -0.25 5.34
N TYR A 7 3.15 -1.26 4.62
CA TYR A 7 2.34 -2.44 4.33
C TYR A 7 3.17 -3.70 4.29
N SER A 8 2.61 -4.77 4.85
CA SER A 8 3.23 -6.08 4.83
C SER A 8 2.20 -7.20 4.74
N LEU A 9 2.64 -8.33 4.19
CA LEU A 9 1.93 -9.61 4.20
C LEU A 9 2.74 -10.61 5.01
N GLU A 10 2.33 -10.86 6.24
CA GLU A 10 2.95 -11.88 7.08
C GLU A 10 2.49 -13.27 6.64
N ARG A 11 3.47 -14.10 6.26
CA ARG A 11 3.28 -15.46 5.76
C ARG A 11 4.61 -16.19 5.80
N ASP A 12 4.59 -17.44 6.28
CA ASP A 12 5.80 -18.27 6.40
C ASP A 12 6.50 -18.55 5.05
N ALA A 13 5.74 -18.51 3.96
CA ALA A 13 6.24 -18.75 2.61
C ALA A 13 6.36 -17.43 1.82
N ARG A 14 7.49 -17.24 1.12
CA ARG A 14 7.65 -16.18 0.11
C ARG A 14 6.62 -16.33 -1.01
N LEU A 15 6.43 -15.28 -1.82
CA LEU A 15 5.60 -15.38 -3.03
C LEU A 15 6.15 -16.45 -3.97
N SER A 16 5.25 -17.31 -4.47
CA SER A 16 5.55 -18.18 -5.61
C SER A 16 5.78 -17.35 -6.87
N ALA A 17 6.46 -17.92 -7.87
CA ALA A 17 6.71 -17.21 -9.15
C ALA A 17 5.40 -16.73 -9.81
N ALA A 18 4.33 -17.54 -9.75
CA ALA A 18 3.02 -17.17 -10.28
C ALA A 18 2.33 -16.05 -9.49
N GLU A 19 2.57 -15.94 -8.17
CA GLU A 19 2.11 -14.79 -7.38
C GLU A 19 2.92 -13.54 -7.74
N GLN A 20 4.25 -13.65 -7.84
CA GLN A 20 5.11 -12.52 -8.21
C GLN A 20 4.72 -11.91 -9.56
N GLU A 21 4.47 -12.76 -10.56
CA GLU A 21 4.02 -12.33 -11.89
C GLU A 21 2.67 -11.59 -11.82
N ARG A 22 1.68 -12.16 -11.13
CA ARG A 22 0.37 -11.50 -10.96
C ARG A 22 0.47 -10.19 -10.19
N VAL A 23 1.33 -10.11 -9.17
CA VAL A 23 1.58 -8.85 -8.45
C VAL A 23 2.22 -7.82 -9.38
N ALA A 24 3.21 -8.21 -10.19
CA ALA A 24 3.83 -7.32 -11.16
C ALA A 24 2.81 -6.80 -12.20
N GLU A 25 1.90 -7.65 -12.67
CA GLU A 25 0.80 -7.25 -13.56
C GLU A 25 -0.18 -6.27 -12.91
N VAL A 26 -0.47 -6.41 -11.60
CA VAL A 26 -1.24 -5.41 -10.85
C VAL A 26 -0.48 -4.09 -10.84
N LEU A 27 0.78 -4.09 -10.41
CA LEU A 27 1.59 -2.87 -10.29
C LEU A 27 1.73 -2.13 -11.63
N ALA A 28 1.90 -2.85 -12.74
CA ALA A 28 2.03 -2.28 -14.07
C ALA A 28 0.77 -1.54 -14.57
N ARG A 29 -0.40 -1.79 -13.97
CA ARG A 29 -1.67 -1.11 -14.30
C ARG A 29 -1.85 0.21 -13.56
N HIS A 30 -1.02 0.50 -12.57
CA HIS A 30 -1.09 1.72 -11.77
C HIS A 30 0.04 2.68 -12.11
N ASP A 31 -0.27 3.98 -12.06
CA ASP A 31 0.73 5.04 -12.14
C ASP A 31 1.37 5.23 -10.75
N LEU A 32 2.46 4.50 -10.51
CA LEU A 32 3.16 4.52 -9.22
C LEU A 32 3.89 5.84 -8.94
N ASP A 33 4.15 6.64 -9.98
CA ASP A 33 4.87 7.91 -9.87
C ASP A 33 3.93 9.10 -9.62
N ARG A 34 2.62 8.92 -9.80
CA ARG A 34 1.59 9.96 -9.64
C ARG A 34 1.71 10.79 -8.36
N PHE A 35 2.11 10.15 -7.26
CA PHE A 35 2.19 10.75 -5.92
C PHE A 35 3.63 10.83 -5.39
N ALA A 36 4.64 10.63 -6.24
CA ALA A 36 6.04 10.58 -5.86
C ALA A 36 6.76 11.93 -6.04
N ASP A 37 6.03 13.05 -6.13
CA ASP A 37 6.64 14.38 -6.29
C ASP A 37 7.43 14.78 -5.03
N PRO A 38 8.76 14.96 -5.13
CA PRO A 38 9.59 15.36 -4.00
C PRO A 38 9.22 16.72 -3.42
N LEU A 39 8.63 17.63 -4.21
CA LEU A 39 8.20 18.95 -3.76
C LEU A 39 7.00 18.86 -2.81
N MET A 40 6.14 17.87 -3.02
CA MET A 40 5.04 17.54 -2.10
C MET A 40 5.48 16.56 -1.00
N GLY A 41 6.76 16.20 -0.97
CA GLY A 41 7.32 15.23 -0.04
C GLY A 41 6.77 13.81 -0.24
N GLY A 42 6.26 13.46 -1.42
CA GLY A 42 5.78 12.12 -1.71
C GLY A 42 6.91 11.17 -2.10
N GLU A 43 6.72 9.87 -1.87
CA GLU A 43 7.61 8.80 -2.34
C GLU A 43 6.79 7.70 -3.00
N ARG A 44 7.36 7.14 -4.08
CA ARG A 44 6.75 6.09 -4.88
C ARG A 44 6.32 4.89 -4.02
N PHE A 45 5.16 4.32 -4.35
CA PHE A 45 4.74 3.03 -3.80
C PHE A 45 5.70 1.91 -4.25
N THR A 46 6.34 1.23 -3.30
CA THR A 46 7.28 0.14 -3.60
C THR A 46 7.22 -1.00 -2.59
N PHE A 47 7.27 -2.22 -3.08
CA PHE A 47 7.69 -3.37 -2.27
C PHE A 47 9.22 -3.41 -2.23
N TRP A 48 9.79 -3.95 -1.15
CA TRP A 48 11.22 -4.19 -1.00
C TRP A 48 11.61 -5.52 -1.64
N ASP A 49 12.81 -5.56 -2.24
CA ASP A 49 13.32 -6.78 -2.89
C ASP A 49 13.61 -7.91 -1.88
N ASP A 50 13.95 -7.56 -0.65
CA ASP A 50 14.18 -8.50 0.45
C ASP A 50 13.29 -8.13 1.65
N PRO A 51 12.06 -8.69 1.72
CA PRO A 51 11.18 -8.47 2.86
C PRO A 51 11.74 -9.15 4.12
N SER A 52 11.36 -8.65 5.29
CA SER A 52 11.71 -9.24 6.58
C SER A 52 11.35 -10.72 6.69
N GLU A 53 12.01 -11.44 7.61
CA GLU A 53 11.68 -12.84 7.92
C GLU A 53 10.21 -12.97 8.34
N GLY A 54 9.54 -14.06 7.93
CA GLY A 54 8.11 -14.28 8.19
C GLY A 54 7.17 -13.41 7.35
N THR A 55 7.70 -12.65 6.38
CA THR A 55 6.92 -11.75 5.54
C THR A 55 7.09 -12.10 4.06
N ALA A 56 6.00 -12.23 3.32
CA ALA A 56 6.02 -12.51 1.88
C ALA A 56 6.16 -11.26 1.03
N LEU A 57 5.61 -10.14 1.49
CA LEU A 57 5.68 -8.82 0.87
C LEU A 57 5.81 -7.76 1.95
N GLU A 58 6.67 -6.78 1.74
CA GLU A 58 6.85 -5.65 2.65
C GLU A 58 7.21 -4.42 1.84
N GLY A 59 6.73 -3.25 2.24
CA GLY A 59 6.99 -2.03 1.51
C GLY A 59 6.48 -0.78 2.21
N ALA A 60 6.75 0.35 1.58
CA ALA A 60 6.33 1.64 2.06
C ALA A 60 6.05 2.62 0.90
N ALA A 61 5.33 3.69 1.23
CA ALA A 61 5.17 4.87 0.40
C ALA A 61 5.05 6.09 1.30
N ARG A 62 5.58 7.24 0.88
CA ARG A 62 5.35 8.49 1.62
C ARG A 62 4.17 9.23 0.99
N VAL A 63 3.21 9.61 1.83
CA VAL A 63 2.00 10.30 1.39
C VAL A 63 2.34 11.75 1.06
N PRO A 64 2.07 12.23 -0.17
CA PRO A 64 2.32 13.61 -0.53
C PRO A 64 1.36 14.54 0.20
N VAL A 65 1.85 15.74 0.54
CA VAL A 65 1.04 16.80 1.14
C VAL A 65 1.25 18.08 0.33
N ASP A 66 0.28 18.41 -0.50
CA ASP A 66 0.19 19.70 -1.19
C ASP A 66 -0.11 20.80 -0.16
N LEU A 67 0.60 21.93 -0.22
CA LEU A 67 0.41 23.04 0.72
C LEU A 67 -0.92 23.79 0.52
N GLU A 68 -1.46 23.79 -0.70
CA GLU A 68 -2.73 24.42 -1.04
C GLU A 68 -3.91 23.51 -0.71
N ARG A 69 -3.74 22.19 -0.90
CA ARG A 69 -4.80 21.17 -0.71
C ARG A 69 -4.27 19.91 -0.03
N PRO A 70 -3.87 20.00 1.25
CA PRO A 70 -3.21 18.90 1.96
C PRO A 70 -4.10 17.67 2.13
N GLU A 71 -5.36 17.87 2.53
CA GLU A 71 -6.30 16.78 2.79
C GLU A 71 -6.70 16.05 1.51
N GLU A 72 -7.04 16.77 0.45
CA GLU A 72 -7.46 16.20 -0.84
C GLU A 72 -6.34 15.35 -1.47
N THR A 73 -5.10 15.86 -1.42
CA THR A 73 -3.95 15.17 -2.00
C THR A 73 -3.61 13.90 -1.20
N ALA A 74 -3.63 13.99 0.13
CA ALA A 74 -3.39 12.84 1.00
C ALA A 74 -4.48 11.78 0.85
N GLU A 75 -5.76 12.17 0.85
CA GLU A 75 -6.90 11.26 0.67
C GLU A 75 -6.84 10.56 -0.69
N ALA A 76 -6.53 11.30 -1.77
CA ALA A 76 -6.39 10.73 -3.11
C ALA A 76 -5.25 9.70 -3.18
N ALA A 77 -4.09 9.99 -2.58
CA ALA A 77 -2.97 9.07 -2.52
C ALA A 77 -3.32 7.79 -1.72
N LEU A 78 -3.90 7.95 -0.54
CA LEU A 78 -4.32 6.84 0.31
C LEU A 78 -5.39 5.98 -0.38
N ALA A 79 -6.34 6.59 -1.07
CA ALA A 79 -7.40 5.86 -1.78
C ALA A 79 -6.81 5.02 -2.92
N GLU A 80 -5.86 5.56 -3.67
CA GLU A 80 -5.17 4.83 -4.73
C GLU A 80 -4.31 3.68 -4.18
N TRP A 81 -3.52 3.93 -3.13
CA TRP A 81 -2.68 2.89 -2.52
C TRP A 81 -3.50 1.82 -1.79
N GLY A 82 -4.57 2.19 -1.10
CA GLY A 82 -5.50 1.25 -0.48
C GLY A 82 -6.19 0.35 -1.50
N ARG A 83 -6.54 0.90 -2.67
CA ARG A 83 -7.08 0.15 -3.80
C ARG A 83 -6.05 -0.79 -4.41
N LEU A 84 -4.85 -0.29 -4.71
CA LEU A 84 -3.74 -1.08 -5.25
C LEU A 84 -3.42 -2.26 -4.33
N LEU A 85 -3.26 -2.03 -3.02
CA LEU A 85 -3.03 -3.10 -2.04
C LEU A 85 -4.19 -4.10 -2.01
N GLY A 86 -5.43 -3.65 -2.20
CA GLY A 86 -6.59 -4.53 -2.32
C GLY A 86 -6.59 -5.38 -3.59
N GLU A 87 -6.05 -4.88 -4.70
CA GLU A 87 -5.83 -5.68 -5.92
C GLU A 87 -4.71 -6.70 -5.72
N VAL A 88 -3.60 -6.30 -5.10
CA VAL A 88 -2.49 -7.21 -4.74
C VAL A 88 -2.95 -8.32 -3.80
N ARG A 89 -3.71 -7.98 -2.74
CA ARG A 89 -4.28 -8.96 -1.80
C ARG A 89 -5.09 -10.05 -2.49
N ARG A 90 -5.81 -9.74 -3.56
CA ARG A 90 -6.67 -10.71 -4.26
C ARG A 90 -5.89 -11.69 -5.14
N VAL A 91 -4.66 -11.37 -5.52
CA VAL A 91 -3.82 -12.22 -6.36
C VAL A 91 -2.75 -12.97 -5.58
N VAL A 92 -2.69 -12.76 -4.26
CA VAL A 92 -1.78 -13.45 -3.34
C VAL A 92 -2.60 -14.24 -2.32
N ASP A 93 -2.33 -15.53 -2.21
CA ASP A 93 -3.16 -16.41 -1.40
C ASP A 93 -2.64 -16.53 0.05
N GLY A 94 -3.54 -16.38 1.02
CA GLY A 94 -3.24 -16.57 2.44
C GLY A 94 -2.31 -15.52 3.05
N GLY A 95 -2.01 -15.69 4.34
CA GLY A 95 -1.25 -14.74 5.14
C GLY A 95 -2.10 -13.62 5.76
N THR A 96 -1.46 -12.83 6.62
CA THR A 96 -2.07 -11.72 7.35
C THR A 96 -1.50 -10.40 6.85
N TRP A 97 -2.38 -9.59 6.27
CA TRP A 97 -2.02 -8.24 5.84
C TRP A 97 -2.00 -7.27 7.02
N ARG A 98 -0.94 -6.47 7.12
CA ARG A 98 -0.86 -5.31 8.00
C ARG A 98 -0.63 -4.07 7.14
N VAL A 99 -1.45 -3.05 7.33
CA VAL A 99 -1.34 -1.78 6.59
C VAL A 99 -1.51 -0.66 7.60
N HIS A 100 -0.54 0.24 7.66
CA HIS A 100 -0.48 1.29 8.67
C HIS A 100 -0.09 2.62 8.04
N LEU A 101 -0.84 3.67 8.35
CA LEU A 101 -0.40 5.04 8.13
C LEU A 101 0.20 5.54 9.44
N GLU A 102 1.53 5.62 9.52
CA GLU A 102 2.26 5.80 10.78
C GLU A 102 1.81 4.77 11.84
N ASP A 103 1.16 5.21 12.92
CA ASP A 103 0.64 4.40 14.01
C ASP A 103 -0.84 4.00 13.84
N VAL A 104 -1.50 4.48 12.77
CA VAL A 104 -2.93 4.22 12.52
C VAL A 104 -3.10 3.03 11.58
N ALA A 105 -3.75 1.97 12.08
CA ALA A 105 -4.06 0.79 11.28
C ALA A 105 -5.15 1.09 10.23
N MET A 106 -4.91 0.65 9.00
CA MET A 106 -5.90 0.53 7.94
C MET A 106 -6.37 -0.92 7.88
N VAL A 107 -7.68 -1.12 7.82
CA VAL A 107 -8.32 -2.44 7.80
C VAL A 107 -8.80 -2.79 6.39
N TRP A 108 -8.93 -4.09 6.13
CA TRP A 108 -9.57 -4.57 4.92
C TRP A 108 -11.08 -4.28 4.96
N VAL A 109 -11.58 -3.54 3.96
CA VAL A 109 -13.01 -3.23 3.81
C VAL A 109 -13.56 -4.09 2.67
N GLU A 110 -14.23 -5.19 3.02
CA GLU A 110 -14.67 -6.23 2.08
C GLU A 110 -15.58 -5.67 0.98
N GLU A 111 -16.54 -4.80 1.33
CA GLU A 111 -17.54 -4.26 0.41
C GLU A 111 -16.93 -3.37 -0.67
N ARG A 112 -15.80 -2.74 -0.36
CA ARG A 112 -15.08 -1.84 -1.26
C ARG A 112 -13.89 -2.52 -1.91
N GLY A 113 -13.37 -3.57 -1.27
CA GLY A 113 -12.23 -4.28 -1.77
C GLY A 113 -10.91 -3.51 -1.69
N VAL A 114 -10.78 -2.70 -0.64
CA VAL A 114 -9.64 -1.79 -0.41
C VAL A 114 -9.20 -1.88 1.06
N PHE A 115 -7.95 -1.51 1.33
CA PHE A 115 -7.55 -1.14 2.69
C PHE A 115 -7.95 0.30 2.97
N TRP A 116 -8.62 0.54 4.10
CA TRP A 116 -9.03 1.88 4.51
C TRP A 116 -9.08 2.01 6.03
N PHE A 117 -9.19 3.24 6.53
CA PHE A 117 -9.43 3.44 7.96
C PHE A 117 -10.76 2.80 8.38
N PRO A 118 -10.82 2.21 9.58
CA PRO A 118 -12.08 1.72 10.11
C PRO A 118 -13.09 2.87 10.15
N ALA A 119 -14.32 2.63 9.70
CA ALA A 119 -15.40 3.57 9.94
C ALA A 119 -15.51 3.74 11.46
N GLY A 120 -15.38 4.98 11.95
CA GLY A 120 -15.50 5.26 13.38
C GLY A 120 -16.78 4.64 13.93
N GLY A 121 -16.65 3.88 15.02
CA GLY A 121 -17.79 3.40 15.81
C GLY A 121 -18.45 4.51 16.61
#